data_AF-A0A849SQE9-F1
#
_entry.id   AF-A0A849SQE9-F1
#
_cell.length_a   1.000
_cell.length_b   1.000
_cell.length_c   1.000
_cell.angle_alpha   90.00
_cell.angle_beta   90.00
_cell.angle_gamma   90.00
#
_symmetry.space_group_name_H-M   'P 1'
#
loop_
_entity.id
_entity.type
_entity.pdbx_description
1 polymer ?
#
loop_
_entity_poly.entity_id
_entity_poly.type
_entity_poly.pdbx_seq_one_letter_code
_entity_poly.pdbx_strand_id
1 'polypeptide(L)'
;MTRMDPPARAAACLLLLAFTFGILGADSKRIAGSGSASTIRTKPAPRLAGERAIPFDAPLGRAPLDTPLTVTGGFGEFRIGHFHAGLDFGTGRRVGAPVYAPLDGYIERVRTSGVGYGRSLYLRTRDGRTIQFGHLDAFTDPIALYAATAQESSGQYEQDLWPEANRFAVKTGDRIAWTGQSGAGGPHMHFEIRRGDVAYNPFLAGLRVNDATQPSLVSVTLAPLDDSSHVEGVSAPRTFALRAAGDTIAVRGRLRVVIAARDGVWEGVDRMVPWLVRMEWGERWVECRMDSISWATEMNESDFLYDNGRIVGDKGIVLWAAAGFRPRFIRASEPPGREVGTLEVPPGSEPLRVRLLARDVSGNQTSRWILLRPDARPAARRGAGVERGAMGGTEARTLAIDGEVAADFDAGEGYRVKWQRGTFAEPATIRYGVPALRPPLSIEFDARLAAPMCEITPTFIPLRRALSLAWTAPEGARRALYRWDGSGWSFVGSGGDSANGHRVAESRRLGTFALLADTLAPRVTLRKPSVGPRKPYSRWELEAGVVESASGVDARESYFMIEGKRVPTEWDSEADALRWRPRVVPAAGTYRITVVVTDRAGNARTRSGVFSAL
;
A
#
# COMPACT_ATOMS: atom_id res chain seq x y z
N MET A 1 -18.61 20.25 -91.32
CA MET A 1 -18.77 18.79 -91.54
C MET A 1 -17.43 18.15 -91.21
N THR A 2 -17.24 17.69 -89.96
CA THR A 2 -17.28 16.25 -89.57
C THR A 2 -16.34 15.41 -90.45
N ARG A 3 -15.41 14.60 -89.97
CA ARG A 3 -15.14 13.94 -88.68
C ARG A 3 -13.80 13.20 -88.90
N MET A 4 -13.00 13.00 -87.85
CA MET A 4 -12.65 11.68 -87.30
C MET A 4 -11.43 11.80 -86.37
N ASP A 5 -11.66 11.38 -85.12
CA ASP A 5 -10.71 11.32 -84.01
C ASP A 5 -9.72 10.13 -84.14
N PRO A 6 -8.54 10.19 -83.48
CA PRO A 6 -7.71 9.02 -83.17
C PRO A 6 -8.00 8.47 -81.74
N PRO A 7 -7.64 7.20 -81.43
CA PRO A 7 -7.90 6.61 -80.12
C PRO A 7 -6.76 6.85 -79.09
N ALA A 8 -7.21 7.14 -77.87
CA ALA A 8 -6.75 6.70 -76.56
C ALA A 8 -5.26 6.88 -76.14
N ARG A 9 -5.04 7.97 -75.38
CA ARG A 9 -4.08 8.03 -74.26
C ARG A 9 -4.85 7.87 -72.94
N ALA A 10 -4.31 7.09 -72.01
CA ALA A 10 -4.62 7.19 -70.58
C ALA A 10 -3.46 6.59 -69.77
N ALA A 11 -3.08 7.04 -68.59
CA ALA A 11 -3.23 8.30 -67.88
C ALA A 11 -2.30 8.16 -66.66
N ALA A 12 -1.40 9.11 -66.44
CA ALA A 12 -0.88 9.41 -65.12
C ALA A 12 -1.80 10.47 -64.53
N CYS A 13 -2.36 10.24 -63.35
CA CYS A 13 -2.83 11.32 -62.49
C CYS A 13 -3.09 10.85 -61.05
N LEU A 14 -2.49 11.61 -60.14
CA LEU A 14 -2.97 11.98 -58.82
C LEU A 14 -4.50 12.04 -58.75
N LEU A 15 -5.11 11.51 -57.68
CA LEU A 15 -6.38 12.02 -57.16
C LEU A 15 -6.50 11.83 -55.65
N LEU A 16 -6.57 12.97 -54.96
CA LEU A 16 -7.31 13.17 -53.72
C LEU A 16 -8.82 12.99 -54.01
N LEU A 17 -9.56 12.30 -53.13
CA LEU A 17 -10.99 12.49 -52.76
C LEU A 17 -11.34 11.32 -51.81
N ALA A 18 -11.64 11.49 -50.52
CA ALA A 18 -12.66 12.26 -49.80
C ALA A 18 -14.08 11.62 -49.80
N PHE A 19 -14.64 11.56 -48.58
CA PHE A 19 -16.04 11.31 -48.15
C PHE A 19 -16.61 9.89 -48.32
N THR A 20 -17.19 9.30 -47.27
CA THR A 20 -18.51 9.70 -46.76
C THR A 20 -18.62 9.86 -45.24
N PHE A 21 -19.20 11.02 -44.87
CA PHE A 21 -19.89 11.28 -43.62
C PHE A 21 -21.27 10.61 -43.67
N GLY A 22 -21.62 9.82 -42.66
CA GLY A 22 -22.99 9.43 -42.37
C GLY A 22 -23.46 10.13 -41.10
N ILE A 23 -24.32 11.12 -41.26
CA ILE A 23 -25.09 11.76 -40.18
C ILE A 23 -26.23 10.83 -39.80
N LEU A 24 -26.33 10.44 -38.53
CA LEU A 24 -27.62 10.13 -37.91
C LEU A 24 -27.53 10.35 -36.38
N GLY A 25 -28.33 11.32 -35.94
CA GLY A 25 -29.06 11.29 -34.67
C GLY A 25 -28.26 11.46 -33.39
N ALA A 26 -28.34 12.66 -32.82
CA ALA A 26 -27.93 12.95 -31.46
C ALA A 26 -28.73 12.11 -30.44
N ASP A 27 -28.03 11.56 -29.45
CA ASP A 27 -28.55 11.44 -28.09
C ASP A 27 -27.39 11.47 -27.09
N SER A 28 -27.32 12.57 -26.35
CA SER A 28 -26.31 12.87 -25.35
C SER A 28 -26.50 12.00 -24.10
N LYS A 29 -25.66 10.97 -23.94
CA LYS A 29 -25.43 10.30 -22.65
C LYS A 29 -23.98 10.49 -22.20
N ARG A 30 -23.84 11.15 -21.04
CA ARG A 30 -22.59 11.28 -20.27
C ARG A 30 -22.01 9.90 -20.04
N ILE A 31 -20.79 9.67 -20.51
CA ILE A 31 -19.99 8.49 -20.20
C ILE A 31 -19.37 8.72 -18.81
N ALA A 32 -19.90 8.04 -17.80
CA ALA A 32 -19.28 7.91 -16.50
C ALA A 32 -18.09 6.95 -16.62
N GLY A 33 -16.88 7.48 -16.41
CA GLY A 33 -15.64 6.70 -16.41
C GLY A 33 -15.56 5.84 -15.15
N SER A 34 -15.88 4.56 -15.29
CA SER A 34 -15.51 3.52 -14.32
C SER A 34 -14.04 3.17 -14.55
N GLY A 35 -13.18 3.63 -13.63
CA GLY A 35 -11.79 3.16 -13.51
C GLY A 35 -11.72 1.74 -12.96
N SER A 36 -12.34 0.79 -13.66
CA SER A 36 -12.03 -0.63 -13.53
C SER A 36 -10.63 -0.81 -14.12
N ALA A 37 -9.67 -1.17 -13.27
CA ALA A 37 -8.40 -1.71 -13.73
C ALA A 37 -8.71 -3.04 -14.43
N SER A 38 -9.07 -2.96 -15.70
CA SER A 38 -8.94 -4.08 -16.62
C SER A 38 -7.49 -4.49 -16.58
N THR A 39 -7.22 -5.62 -15.92
CA THR A 39 -6.05 -6.44 -16.22
C THR A 39 -6.14 -6.79 -17.69
N ILE A 40 -5.61 -5.91 -18.54
CA ILE A 40 -5.06 -6.33 -19.81
C ILE A 40 -4.04 -7.38 -19.42
N ARG A 41 -4.41 -8.66 -19.59
CA ARG A 41 -3.43 -9.74 -19.73
C ARG A 41 -2.60 -9.35 -20.94
N THR A 42 -1.58 -8.54 -20.72
CA THR A 42 -0.50 -8.39 -21.67
C THR A 42 0.04 -9.80 -21.85
N LYS A 43 0.08 -10.26 -23.11
CA LYS A 43 0.88 -11.44 -23.44
C LYS A 43 2.23 -11.27 -22.71
N PRO A 44 2.74 -12.29 -21.99
CA PRO A 44 4.06 -12.18 -21.40
C PRO A 44 5.01 -11.71 -22.50
N ALA A 45 5.78 -10.66 -22.21
CA ALA A 45 6.78 -10.16 -23.13
C ALA A 45 7.59 -11.38 -23.63
N PRO A 46 7.85 -11.49 -24.95
CA PRO A 46 8.60 -12.61 -25.47
C PRO A 46 9.92 -12.70 -24.70
N ARG A 47 10.26 -13.90 -24.19
CA ARG A 47 11.54 -14.13 -23.51
C ARG A 47 12.65 -13.61 -24.41
N LEU A 48 13.50 -12.75 -23.86
CA LEU A 48 14.69 -12.32 -24.58
C LEU A 48 15.53 -13.56 -24.90
N ALA A 49 15.96 -13.69 -26.16
CA ALA A 49 16.87 -14.76 -26.56
C ALA A 49 18.13 -14.67 -25.68
N GLY A 50 18.38 -15.70 -24.85
CA GLY A 50 19.52 -15.75 -23.93
C GLY A 50 19.22 -15.60 -22.43
N GLU A 51 17.95 -15.52 -22.00
CA GLU A 51 17.60 -15.60 -20.57
C GLU A 51 18.04 -16.95 -19.97
N ARG A 52 19.16 -16.97 -19.25
CA ARG A 52 19.52 -18.07 -18.34
C ARG A 52 18.71 -17.92 -17.05
N ALA A 53 18.18 -19.02 -16.52
CA ALA A 53 17.57 -19.04 -15.20
C ALA A 53 18.66 -18.85 -14.13
N ILE A 54 18.96 -17.60 -13.79
CA ILE A 54 19.92 -17.25 -12.75
C ILE A 54 19.22 -17.34 -11.37
N PRO A 55 19.91 -17.85 -10.32
CA PRO A 55 19.43 -17.79 -8.94
C PRO A 55 19.01 -16.38 -8.54
N PHE A 56 17.97 -16.28 -7.72
CA PHE A 56 17.38 -14.99 -7.33
C PHE A 56 18.32 -14.12 -6.48
N ASP A 57 19.16 -14.78 -5.69
CA ASP A 57 20.20 -14.26 -4.82
C ASP A 57 21.53 -14.00 -5.56
N ALA A 58 21.53 -14.10 -6.90
CA ALA A 58 22.71 -13.76 -7.66
C ALA A 58 23.16 -12.32 -7.38
N PRO A 59 24.44 -12.09 -7.07
CA PRO A 59 24.95 -10.77 -6.73
C PRO A 59 24.65 -9.71 -7.79
N LEU A 60 24.41 -8.48 -7.36
CA LEU A 60 24.41 -7.32 -8.25
C LEU A 60 25.85 -7.05 -8.76
N GLY A 61 25.98 -6.43 -9.93
CA GLY A 61 27.27 -6.01 -10.46
C GLY A 61 27.87 -4.82 -9.69
N ARG A 62 27.01 -3.96 -9.12
CA ARG A 62 27.39 -2.90 -8.17
C ARG A 62 26.20 -2.48 -7.30
N ALA A 63 26.47 -1.71 -6.25
CA ALA A 63 25.44 -0.98 -5.51
C ALA A 63 24.83 0.14 -6.38
N PRO A 64 23.54 0.48 -6.16
CA PRO A 64 22.82 1.53 -6.90
C PRO A 64 23.27 2.96 -6.54
N LEU A 65 23.98 3.12 -5.42
CA LEU A 65 24.62 4.36 -4.97
C LEU A 65 26.12 4.09 -4.71
N ASP A 66 26.89 5.15 -4.51
CA ASP A 66 28.26 5.03 -4.04
C ASP A 66 28.29 4.53 -2.59
N THR A 67 29.25 3.67 -2.26
CA THR A 67 29.41 3.06 -0.92
C THR A 67 30.27 3.95 -0.01
N PRO A 68 30.11 3.85 1.33
CA PRO A 68 29.25 2.95 2.08
C PRO A 68 27.76 3.32 1.99
N LEU A 69 26.90 2.30 1.99
CA LEU A 69 25.44 2.49 2.02
C LEU A 69 24.97 2.66 3.46
N THR A 70 24.13 3.67 3.69
CA THR A 70 23.38 3.82 4.94
C THR A 70 21.94 3.41 4.68
N VAL A 71 21.44 2.42 5.40
CA VAL A 71 20.03 2.01 5.30
C VAL A 71 19.20 2.89 6.24
N THR A 72 17.99 3.23 5.86
CA THR A 72 17.05 4.00 6.70
C THR A 72 15.66 3.36 6.71
N GLY A 73 15.52 2.22 6.05
CA GLY A 73 14.31 1.40 6.01
C GLY A 73 14.60 0.00 5.49
N GLY A 74 14.11 -1.00 6.22
CA GLY A 74 14.44 -2.41 6.01
C GLY A 74 13.39 -3.14 5.18
N PHE A 75 13.78 -4.21 4.51
CA PHE A 75 12.86 -5.06 3.78
C PHE A 75 11.93 -5.81 4.75
N GLY A 76 10.63 -5.83 4.47
CA GLY A 76 9.62 -6.46 5.32
C GLY A 76 9.15 -5.57 6.47
N GLU A 77 9.61 -4.33 6.59
CA GLU A 77 9.14 -3.39 7.61
C GLU A 77 7.64 -3.13 7.52
N PHE A 78 6.97 -3.09 8.68
CA PHE A 78 5.57 -2.67 8.73
C PHE A 78 5.41 -1.19 8.34
N ARG A 79 4.78 -0.96 7.20
CA ARG A 79 4.19 0.32 6.82
C ARG A 79 2.68 0.21 6.98
N ILE A 80 2.00 1.34 7.16
CA ILE A 80 0.54 1.32 7.32
C ILE A 80 -0.08 0.69 6.07
N GLY A 81 -0.63 -0.51 6.23
CA GLY A 81 -1.33 -1.23 5.16
C GLY A 81 -0.48 -2.14 4.28
N HIS A 82 0.85 -2.18 4.44
CA HIS A 82 1.72 -3.01 3.60
C HIS A 82 3.10 -3.27 4.23
N PHE A 83 3.82 -4.26 3.69
CA PHE A 83 5.25 -4.41 3.96
C PHE A 83 6.06 -3.43 3.13
N HIS A 84 7.18 -2.97 3.66
CA HIS A 84 8.19 -2.29 2.86
C HIS A 84 8.88 -3.30 1.92
N ALA A 85 8.68 -3.15 0.61
CA ALA A 85 9.11 -4.11 -0.40
C ALA A 85 10.56 -3.96 -0.88
N GLY A 86 11.35 -3.11 -0.23
CA GLY A 86 12.70 -2.79 -0.64
C GLY A 86 13.59 -2.36 0.53
N LEU A 87 14.69 -1.70 0.20
CA LEU A 87 15.53 -0.97 1.14
C LEU A 87 15.42 0.52 0.86
N ASP A 88 15.38 1.33 1.92
CA ASP A 88 15.55 2.77 1.81
C ASP A 88 17.01 3.08 2.12
N PHE A 89 17.71 3.74 1.20
CA PHE A 89 19.06 4.22 1.43
C PHE A 89 19.04 5.71 1.79
N GLY A 90 19.60 6.03 2.95
CA GLY A 90 19.77 7.39 3.43
C GLY A 90 20.74 8.17 2.56
N THR A 91 20.44 9.44 2.33
CA THR A 91 21.24 10.34 1.47
C THR A 91 21.86 11.49 2.27
N GLY A 92 21.99 11.33 3.59
CA GLY A 92 22.45 12.40 4.49
C GLY A 92 21.53 13.63 4.46
N ARG A 93 20.22 13.41 4.25
CA ARG A 93 19.18 14.45 4.04
C ARG A 93 19.43 15.34 2.82
N ARG A 94 20.11 14.82 1.78
CA ARG A 94 20.43 15.56 0.55
C ARG A 94 19.83 14.91 -0.68
N VAL A 95 18.99 15.66 -1.38
CA VAL A 95 18.55 15.34 -2.74
C VAL A 95 19.69 15.58 -3.74
N GLY A 96 19.83 14.69 -4.71
CA GLY A 96 20.71 14.89 -5.88
C GLY A 96 21.93 13.96 -5.94
N ALA A 97 21.99 12.88 -5.15
CA ALA A 97 23.08 11.91 -5.28
C ALA A 97 22.90 11.08 -6.56
N PRO A 98 23.95 10.78 -7.34
CA PRO A 98 23.86 9.94 -8.53
C PRO A 98 23.30 8.54 -8.23
N VAL A 99 22.37 8.08 -9.05
CA VAL A 99 21.83 6.71 -9.03
C VAL A 99 22.32 5.96 -10.25
N TYR A 100 22.85 4.75 -10.03
CA TYR A 100 23.49 3.95 -11.06
C TYR A 100 22.77 2.62 -11.30
N ALA A 101 22.84 2.12 -12.53
CA ALA A 101 22.36 0.80 -12.91
C ALA A 101 23.21 -0.31 -12.23
N PRO A 102 22.61 -1.18 -11.39
CA PRO A 102 23.32 -2.27 -10.71
C PRO A 102 23.69 -3.43 -11.64
N LEU A 103 23.00 -3.54 -12.76
CA LEU A 103 23.10 -4.61 -13.74
C LEU A 103 22.78 -4.06 -15.14
N ASP A 104 23.25 -4.77 -16.16
CA ASP A 104 22.89 -4.51 -17.54
C ASP A 104 21.40 -4.79 -17.81
N GLY A 105 20.77 -3.96 -18.64
CA GLY A 105 19.36 -4.11 -18.98
C GLY A 105 18.82 -2.96 -19.81
N TYR A 106 17.53 -2.68 -19.66
CA TYR A 106 16.88 -1.48 -20.19
C TYR A 106 15.80 -0.96 -19.24
N ILE A 107 15.52 0.33 -19.30
CA ILE A 107 14.41 0.93 -18.55
C ILE A 107 13.08 0.51 -19.21
N GLU A 108 12.34 -0.36 -18.54
CA GLU A 108 11.08 -0.94 -19.00
C GLU A 108 9.86 -0.08 -18.63
N ARG A 109 9.95 0.66 -17.53
CA ARG A 109 8.87 1.53 -17.06
C ARG A 109 9.43 2.80 -16.42
N VAL A 110 8.81 3.92 -16.76
CA VAL A 110 9.10 5.25 -16.21
C VAL A 110 7.81 5.78 -15.62
N ARG A 111 7.82 6.09 -14.32
CA ARG A 111 6.65 6.59 -13.62
C ARG A 111 6.94 7.94 -12.98
N THR A 112 6.00 8.86 -13.07
CA THR A 112 6.00 10.12 -12.32
C THR A 112 4.73 10.18 -11.50
N SER A 113 4.87 10.39 -10.20
CA SER A 113 3.75 10.50 -9.27
C SER A 113 4.08 11.46 -8.16
N GLY A 114 3.10 12.20 -7.64
CA GLY A 114 3.25 13.03 -6.46
C GLY A 114 3.20 12.23 -5.15
N VAL A 115 2.75 10.98 -5.22
CA VAL A 115 2.57 10.06 -4.08
C VAL A 115 3.23 8.71 -4.32
N GLY A 116 3.32 7.87 -3.28
CA GLY A 116 3.92 6.53 -3.37
C GLY A 116 5.40 6.59 -3.77
N TYR A 117 5.81 5.82 -4.78
CA TYR A 117 7.21 5.80 -5.22
C TYR A 117 7.70 7.10 -5.88
N GLY A 118 6.83 8.08 -6.09
CA GLY A 118 7.19 9.33 -6.73
C GLY A 118 7.65 9.15 -8.18
N ARG A 119 8.69 9.88 -8.56
CA ARG A 119 9.47 9.58 -9.77
C ARG A 119 10.22 8.27 -9.56
N SER A 120 9.94 7.30 -10.42
CA SER A 120 10.50 5.96 -10.32
C SER A 120 10.87 5.36 -11.67
N LEU A 121 11.91 4.53 -11.65
CA LEU A 121 12.39 3.79 -12.81
C LEU A 121 12.34 2.30 -12.50
N TYR A 122 11.97 1.51 -13.50
CA TYR A 122 12.01 0.05 -13.45
C TYR A 122 12.98 -0.44 -14.53
N LEU A 123 14.10 -0.98 -14.10
CA LEU A 123 15.14 -1.57 -14.93
C LEU A 123 14.85 -3.05 -15.11
N ARG A 124 14.55 -3.49 -16.33
CA ARG A 124 14.48 -4.90 -16.69
C ARG A 124 15.90 -5.39 -16.99
N THR A 125 16.39 -6.33 -16.19
CA THR A 125 17.75 -6.87 -16.31
C THR A 125 17.77 -8.12 -17.20
N ARG A 126 18.94 -8.43 -17.77
CA ARG A 126 19.10 -9.61 -18.64
C ARG A 126 18.89 -10.95 -17.94
N ASP A 127 18.91 -10.97 -16.61
CA ASP A 127 18.69 -12.17 -15.79
C ASP A 127 17.23 -12.35 -15.35
N GLY A 128 16.31 -11.58 -15.94
CA GLY A 128 14.87 -11.68 -15.73
C GLY A 128 14.37 -11.04 -14.44
N ARG A 129 15.22 -10.28 -13.72
CA ARG A 129 14.80 -9.44 -12.59
C ARG A 129 14.31 -8.08 -13.05
N THR A 130 13.52 -7.44 -12.22
CA THR A 130 13.19 -6.02 -12.33
C THR A 130 13.77 -5.31 -11.13
N ILE A 131 14.59 -4.30 -11.35
CA ILE A 131 15.13 -3.44 -10.31
C ILE A 131 14.34 -2.14 -10.31
N GLN A 132 13.75 -1.79 -9.18
CA GLN A 132 12.94 -0.58 -9.04
C GLN A 132 13.69 0.46 -8.20
N PHE A 133 13.67 1.71 -8.68
CA PHE A 133 14.20 2.87 -7.99
C PHE A 133 13.05 3.83 -7.71
N GLY A 134 12.85 4.22 -6.47
CA GLY A 134 11.81 5.16 -6.04
C GLY A 134 12.37 6.46 -5.45
N HIS A 135 11.48 7.42 -5.30
CA HIS A 135 11.71 8.75 -4.73
C HIS A 135 12.80 9.57 -5.43
N LEU A 136 12.94 9.42 -6.75
CA LEU A 136 13.98 10.10 -7.52
C LEU A 136 13.68 11.60 -7.67
N ASP A 137 14.72 12.44 -7.73
CA ASP A 137 14.56 13.86 -8.04
C ASP A 137 14.49 14.07 -9.56
N ALA A 138 15.36 13.38 -10.29
CA ALA A 138 15.56 13.57 -11.70
C ALA A 138 15.97 12.28 -12.42
N PHE A 139 15.67 12.21 -13.71
CA PHE A 139 16.14 11.17 -14.64
C PHE A 139 17.20 11.75 -15.57
N THR A 140 18.06 10.92 -16.15
CA THR A 140 18.95 11.36 -17.24
C THR A 140 18.17 11.88 -18.45
N ASP A 141 18.79 12.77 -19.22
CA ASP A 141 18.14 13.55 -20.29
C ASP A 141 17.23 12.76 -21.25
N PRO A 142 17.62 11.58 -21.79
CA PRO A 142 16.76 10.83 -22.70
C PRO A 142 15.44 10.39 -22.04
N ILE A 143 15.51 9.98 -20.78
CA ILE A 143 14.36 9.51 -19.99
C ILE A 143 13.54 10.72 -19.51
N ALA A 144 14.22 11.78 -19.07
CA ALA A 144 13.60 13.03 -18.64
C ALA A 144 12.77 13.67 -19.76
N LEU A 145 13.31 13.70 -20.98
CA LEU A 145 12.59 14.23 -22.15
C LEU A 145 11.36 13.39 -22.47
N TYR A 146 11.49 12.06 -22.44
CA TYR A 146 10.38 11.16 -22.71
C TYR A 146 9.21 11.35 -21.72
N ALA A 147 9.51 11.45 -20.43
CA ALA A 147 8.49 11.74 -19.40
C ALA A 147 7.88 13.14 -19.59
N ALA A 148 8.72 14.16 -19.80
CA ALA A 148 8.26 15.54 -19.98
C ALA A 148 7.32 15.69 -21.19
N THR A 149 7.65 15.08 -22.33
CA THR A 149 6.79 15.13 -23.53
C THR A 149 5.42 14.49 -23.26
N ALA A 150 5.36 13.38 -22.52
CA ALA A 150 4.09 12.76 -22.15
C ALA A 150 3.27 13.67 -21.21
N GLN A 151 3.93 14.29 -20.23
CA GLN A 151 3.29 15.23 -19.31
C GLN A 151 2.77 16.48 -20.03
N GLU A 152 3.57 17.09 -20.89
CA GLU A 152 3.21 18.27 -21.68
C GLU A 152 2.06 17.98 -22.65
N SER A 153 2.08 16.82 -23.31
CA SER A 153 1.02 16.42 -24.25
C SER A 153 -0.31 16.13 -23.56
N SER A 154 -0.29 15.62 -22.33
CA SER A 154 -1.51 15.25 -21.59
C SER A 154 -1.98 16.33 -20.61
N GLY A 155 -1.13 17.28 -20.26
CA GLY A 155 -1.36 18.23 -19.16
C GLY A 155 -1.37 17.59 -17.77
N GLN A 156 -0.90 16.34 -17.65
CA GLN A 156 -0.96 15.55 -16.42
C GLN A 156 0.44 15.28 -15.87
N TYR A 157 0.64 15.48 -14.56
CA TYR A 157 1.90 15.11 -13.91
C TYR A 157 2.01 13.61 -13.70
N GLU A 158 0.91 12.96 -13.32
CA GLU A 158 0.85 11.51 -13.10
C GLU A 158 1.03 10.77 -14.44
N GLN A 159 2.15 10.09 -14.61
CA GLN A 159 2.44 9.29 -15.81
C GLN A 159 2.87 7.88 -15.43
N ASP A 160 2.44 6.92 -16.23
CA ASP A 160 2.84 5.52 -16.14
C ASP A 160 3.19 5.02 -17.54
N LEU A 161 4.48 5.10 -17.88
CA LEU A 161 4.96 4.94 -19.24
C LEU A 161 5.76 3.65 -19.39
N TRP A 162 5.56 2.97 -20.51
CA TRP A 162 6.23 1.72 -20.87
C TRP A 162 7.00 1.92 -22.19
N PRO A 163 8.25 2.43 -22.13
CA PRO A 163 9.10 2.54 -23.31
C PRO A 163 9.23 1.23 -24.07
N GLU A 164 9.42 1.31 -25.39
CA GLU A 164 9.80 0.14 -26.18
C GLU A 164 11.06 -0.52 -25.61
N ALA A 165 11.10 -1.85 -25.66
CA ALA A 165 12.23 -2.61 -25.15
C ALA A 165 13.55 -2.11 -25.75
N ASN A 166 14.57 -1.95 -24.91
CA ASN A 166 15.89 -1.41 -25.26
C ASN A 166 15.94 0.06 -25.72
N ARG A 167 14.82 0.81 -25.75
CA ARG A 167 14.84 2.26 -26.05
C ARG A 167 15.82 3.02 -25.14
N PHE A 168 15.86 2.64 -23.87
CA PHE A 168 16.81 3.14 -22.88
C PHE A 168 17.63 1.97 -22.33
N ALA A 169 18.49 1.40 -23.18
CA ALA A 169 19.44 0.38 -22.76
C ALA A 169 20.51 0.99 -21.84
N VAL A 170 20.90 0.23 -20.81
CA VAL A 170 21.90 0.64 -19.82
C VAL A 170 22.88 -0.49 -19.55
N LYS A 171 24.11 -0.12 -19.21
CA LYS A 171 25.16 -0.98 -18.71
C LYS A 171 25.32 -0.79 -17.20
N THR A 172 25.80 -1.85 -16.56
CA THR A 172 26.20 -1.80 -15.14
C THR A 172 27.13 -0.61 -14.94
N GLY A 173 26.79 0.29 -14.02
CA GLY A 173 27.57 1.50 -13.77
C GLY A 173 27.06 2.77 -14.42
N ASP A 174 26.17 2.69 -15.41
CA ASP A 174 25.57 3.87 -16.03
C ASP A 174 24.75 4.65 -15.00
N ARG A 175 24.94 5.97 -14.95
CA ARG A 175 24.06 6.85 -14.18
C ARG A 175 22.73 6.96 -14.90
N ILE A 176 21.63 6.74 -14.19
CA ILE A 176 20.26 6.71 -14.75
C ILE A 176 19.35 7.78 -14.13
N ALA A 177 19.68 8.25 -12.92
CA ALA A 177 18.87 9.18 -12.17
C ALA A 177 19.67 9.89 -11.07
N TRP A 178 18.95 10.69 -10.28
CA TRP A 178 19.43 11.28 -9.04
C TRP A 178 18.44 11.04 -7.91
N THR A 179 18.93 10.77 -6.70
CA THR A 179 18.11 10.58 -5.49
C THR A 179 17.30 11.82 -5.19
N GLY A 180 16.14 11.65 -4.57
CA GLY A 180 15.20 12.73 -4.35
C GLY A 180 14.35 12.56 -3.09
N GLN A 181 13.17 13.16 -3.17
CA GLN A 181 12.13 13.18 -2.14
C GLN A 181 10.73 13.20 -2.76
N SER A 182 10.61 12.84 -4.06
CA SER A 182 9.31 12.81 -4.73
C SER A 182 8.46 11.66 -4.17
N GLY A 183 7.13 11.80 -4.15
CA GLY A 183 6.24 10.69 -3.80
C GLY A 183 5.87 10.59 -2.31
N ALA A 184 6.27 11.55 -1.49
CA ALA A 184 6.24 11.56 -0.02
C ALA A 184 7.52 10.99 0.62
N GLY A 185 8.02 11.68 1.64
CA GLY A 185 9.12 11.31 2.51
C GLY A 185 10.26 12.33 2.51
N GLY A 186 11.11 12.27 3.54
CA GLY A 186 12.41 12.97 3.54
C GLY A 186 13.37 12.39 2.48
N PRO A 187 14.49 13.06 2.15
CA PRO A 187 15.39 12.62 1.08
C PRO A 187 16.01 11.23 1.30
N HIS A 188 15.71 10.28 0.41
CA HIS A 188 16.25 8.91 0.40
C HIS A 188 16.15 8.31 -1.00
N MET A 189 16.64 7.08 -1.17
CA MET A 189 16.38 6.28 -2.37
C MET A 189 15.76 4.95 -1.98
N HIS A 190 14.56 4.69 -2.46
CA HIS A 190 13.92 3.38 -2.31
C HIS A 190 14.40 2.43 -3.41
N PHE A 191 14.73 1.19 -3.04
CA PHE A 191 15.33 0.20 -3.93
C PHE A 191 14.71 -1.18 -3.76
N GLU A 192 14.12 -1.72 -4.83
CA GLU A 192 13.58 -3.08 -4.84
C GLU A 192 14.25 -3.96 -5.87
N ILE A 193 14.28 -5.27 -5.57
CA ILE A 193 14.57 -6.33 -6.54
C ILE A 193 13.33 -7.21 -6.64
N ARG A 194 12.81 -7.40 -7.85
CA ARG A 194 11.55 -8.11 -8.12
C ARG A 194 11.70 -9.15 -9.22
N ARG A 195 10.77 -10.11 -9.23
CA ARG A 195 10.47 -10.98 -10.38
C ARG A 195 8.97 -11.19 -10.40
N GLY A 196 8.30 -10.58 -11.39
CA GLY A 196 6.84 -10.47 -11.38
C GLY A 196 6.35 -9.73 -10.14
N ASP A 197 5.34 -10.28 -9.48
CA ASP A 197 4.74 -9.70 -8.27
C ASP A 197 5.48 -10.06 -6.98
N VAL A 198 6.64 -10.71 -7.04
CA VAL A 198 7.42 -11.06 -5.83
C VAL A 198 8.59 -10.11 -5.69
N ALA A 199 8.68 -9.44 -4.54
CA ALA A 199 9.84 -8.66 -4.12
C ALA A 199 10.75 -9.51 -3.22
N TYR A 200 12.05 -9.31 -3.32
CA TYR A 200 13.07 -10.05 -2.58
C TYR A 200 13.92 -9.11 -1.76
N ASN A 201 14.41 -9.61 -0.61
CA ASN A 201 15.29 -8.85 0.26
C ASN A 201 16.60 -8.50 -0.47
N PRO A 202 16.88 -7.22 -0.76
CA PRO A 202 18.03 -6.85 -1.60
C PRO A 202 19.39 -7.23 -1.01
N PHE A 203 19.49 -7.45 0.31
CA PHE A 203 20.70 -7.96 0.95
C PHE A 203 21.10 -9.36 0.45
N LEU A 204 20.13 -10.19 0.05
CA LEU A 204 20.39 -11.51 -0.51
C LEU A 204 21.08 -11.43 -1.88
N ALA A 205 20.98 -10.29 -2.59
CA ALA A 205 21.66 -10.05 -3.86
C ALA A 205 23.07 -9.45 -3.69
N GLY A 206 23.73 -9.74 -2.56
CA GLY A 206 25.12 -9.35 -2.31
C GLY A 206 25.32 -7.88 -1.93
N LEU A 207 24.25 -7.11 -1.68
CA LEU A 207 24.38 -5.77 -1.10
C LEU A 207 24.92 -5.88 0.32
N ARG A 208 26.08 -5.26 0.55
CA ARG A 208 26.75 -5.28 1.85
C ARG A 208 26.61 -3.95 2.54
N VAL A 209 26.39 -4.05 3.83
CA VAL A 209 26.19 -2.94 4.75
C VAL A 209 26.85 -3.34 6.07
N ASN A 210 27.48 -2.40 6.76
CA ASN A 210 28.22 -2.72 7.97
C ASN A 210 27.25 -2.82 9.15
N ASP A 211 27.06 -4.02 9.65
CA ASP A 211 26.19 -4.31 10.78
C ASP A 211 26.84 -5.36 11.68
N ALA A 212 27.05 -4.97 12.94
CA ALA A 212 27.63 -5.79 13.99
C ALA A 212 26.72 -5.86 15.25
N THR A 213 25.48 -5.39 15.15
CA THR A 213 24.58 -5.28 16.31
C THR A 213 23.59 -6.43 16.28
N GLN A 214 23.50 -7.17 17.39
CA GLN A 214 22.51 -8.25 17.51
C GLN A 214 21.08 -7.70 17.59
N PRO A 215 20.10 -8.37 16.96
CA PRO A 215 18.69 -8.03 17.16
C PRO A 215 18.28 -8.24 18.62
N SER A 216 17.26 -7.52 19.08
CA SER A 216 16.73 -7.62 20.44
C SER A 216 15.41 -8.39 20.49
N LEU A 217 15.23 -9.17 21.56
CA LEU A 217 13.96 -9.80 21.93
C LEU A 217 13.45 -9.08 23.18
N VAL A 218 12.44 -8.23 23.01
CA VAL A 218 11.97 -7.28 24.04
C VAL A 218 10.90 -7.91 24.93
N SER A 219 9.85 -8.45 24.32
CA SER A 219 8.72 -9.04 25.04
C SER A 219 8.05 -10.15 24.25
N VAL A 220 7.27 -10.96 24.96
CA VAL A 220 6.37 -11.97 24.41
C VAL A 220 4.98 -11.76 24.97
N THR A 221 3.97 -11.81 24.12
CA THR A 221 2.57 -11.81 24.52
C THR A 221 1.96 -13.17 24.22
N LEU A 222 1.29 -13.72 25.23
CA LEU A 222 0.51 -14.94 25.11
C LEU A 222 -0.97 -14.55 25.07
N ALA A 223 -1.63 -14.87 23.95
CA ALA A 223 -3.04 -14.57 23.72
C ALA A 223 -3.87 -15.87 23.71
N PRO A 224 -4.77 -16.07 24.68
CA PRO A 224 -5.76 -17.14 24.63
C PRO A 224 -6.57 -17.12 23.33
N LEU A 225 -6.80 -18.29 22.73
CA LEU A 225 -7.59 -18.42 21.49
C LEU A 225 -9.08 -18.70 21.73
N ASP A 226 -9.45 -19.08 22.95
CA ASP A 226 -10.82 -19.40 23.35
C ASP A 226 -11.03 -19.19 24.85
N ASP A 227 -12.30 -19.20 25.28
CA ASP A 227 -12.70 -18.99 26.67
C ASP A 227 -12.26 -20.12 27.62
N SER A 228 -11.70 -21.22 27.12
CA SER A 228 -11.11 -22.28 27.94
C SER A 228 -9.62 -22.04 28.20
N SER A 229 -8.98 -21.19 27.39
CA SER A 229 -7.55 -20.90 27.39
C SER A 229 -7.22 -19.71 28.28
N HIS A 230 -6.18 -19.82 29.11
CA HIS A 230 -5.86 -18.79 30.10
C HIS A 230 -4.36 -18.58 30.23
N VAL A 231 -3.97 -17.36 30.55
CA VAL A 231 -2.61 -16.97 30.89
C VAL A 231 -2.65 -16.30 32.25
N GLU A 232 -1.95 -16.86 33.23
CA GLU A 232 -1.98 -16.41 34.62
C GLU A 232 -3.40 -16.25 35.19
N GLY A 233 -4.28 -17.20 34.87
CA GLY A 233 -5.66 -17.25 35.35
C GLY A 233 -6.66 -16.33 34.63
N VAL A 234 -6.24 -15.58 33.60
CA VAL A 234 -7.15 -14.73 32.80
C VAL A 234 -7.27 -15.20 31.34
N SER A 235 -8.47 -15.09 30.78
CA SER A 235 -8.77 -15.35 29.36
C SER A 235 -8.60 -14.08 28.52
N ALA A 236 -7.44 -13.45 28.62
CA ALA A 236 -7.09 -12.23 27.88
C ALA A 236 -5.58 -12.20 27.57
N PRO A 237 -5.14 -11.49 26.51
CA PRO A 237 -3.72 -11.38 26.18
C PRO A 237 -2.90 -10.81 27.34
N ARG A 238 -1.73 -11.40 27.60
CA ARG A 238 -0.77 -10.90 28.61
C ARG A 238 0.65 -10.83 28.05
N THR A 239 1.27 -9.68 28.24
CA THR A 239 2.64 -9.37 27.79
C THR A 239 3.63 -9.55 28.92
N PHE A 240 4.77 -10.17 28.61
CA PHE A 240 5.89 -10.44 29.51
C PHE A 240 7.17 -9.92 28.88
N ALA A 241 7.96 -9.14 29.64
CA ALA A 241 9.28 -8.70 29.18
C ALA A 241 10.25 -9.89 29.18
N LEU A 242 11.01 -10.08 28.11
CA LEU A 242 11.91 -11.23 27.96
C LEU A 242 13.25 -10.97 28.68
N ARG A 243 13.45 -11.64 29.82
CA ARG A 243 14.67 -11.50 30.64
C ARG A 243 15.70 -12.59 30.34
N ALA A 244 16.96 -12.33 30.68
CA ALA A 244 18.06 -13.29 30.44
C ALA A 244 17.91 -14.61 31.23
N ALA A 245 17.28 -14.58 32.43
CA ALA A 245 17.11 -15.74 33.30
C ALA A 245 16.02 -16.73 32.83
N GLY A 246 15.25 -16.38 31.79
CA GLY A 246 14.06 -17.11 31.36
C GLY A 246 12.86 -16.91 32.30
N ASP A 247 11.66 -16.85 31.73
CA ASP A 247 10.42 -16.59 32.48
C ASP A 247 9.56 -17.86 32.57
N THR A 248 9.03 -18.16 33.77
CA THR A 248 8.02 -19.22 33.96
C THR A 248 6.64 -18.59 34.02
N ILE A 249 5.73 -19.01 33.14
CA ILE A 249 4.41 -18.43 32.98
C ILE A 249 3.35 -19.52 33.15
N ALA A 250 2.40 -19.34 34.06
CA ALA A 250 1.29 -20.27 34.22
C ALA A 250 0.28 -20.08 33.08
N VAL A 251 -0.05 -21.15 32.35
CA VAL A 251 -0.96 -21.09 31.21
C VAL A 251 -1.83 -22.35 31.09
N ARG A 252 -2.90 -22.29 30.31
CA ARG A 252 -3.65 -23.48 29.89
C ARG A 252 -4.32 -23.26 28.53
N GLY A 253 -4.59 -24.35 27.83
CA GLY A 253 -5.34 -24.34 26.57
C GLY A 253 -4.49 -23.98 25.37
N ARG A 254 -5.12 -23.32 24.38
CA ARG A 254 -4.54 -22.93 23.10
C ARG A 254 -4.15 -21.45 23.13
N LEU A 255 -2.90 -21.15 22.79
CA LEU A 255 -2.33 -19.81 22.88
C LEU A 255 -1.69 -19.41 21.55
N ARG A 256 -1.95 -18.17 21.13
CA ARG A 256 -1.18 -17.47 20.11
C ARG A 256 -0.03 -16.70 20.75
N VAL A 257 1.11 -16.68 20.08
CA VAL A 257 2.31 -15.98 20.54
C VAL A 257 2.59 -14.78 19.64
N VAL A 258 2.77 -13.63 20.27
CA VAL A 258 3.21 -12.39 19.62
C VAL A 258 4.55 -11.99 20.21
N ILE A 259 5.55 -11.74 19.36
CA ILE A 259 6.93 -11.46 19.78
C ILE A 259 7.29 -10.03 19.40
N ALA A 260 7.71 -9.23 20.37
CA ALA A 260 8.35 -7.95 20.10
C ALA A 260 9.85 -8.19 19.87
N ALA A 261 10.22 -8.42 18.61
CA ALA A 261 11.61 -8.50 18.18
C ALA A 261 11.97 -7.24 17.38
N ARG A 262 13.15 -6.69 17.64
CA ARG A 262 13.64 -5.49 16.95
C ARG A 262 15.06 -5.69 16.44
N ASP A 263 15.39 -4.96 15.38
CA ASP A 263 16.69 -4.93 14.75
C ASP A 263 17.01 -3.47 14.38
N GLY A 264 18.24 -3.02 14.65
CA GLY A 264 18.56 -1.60 14.73
C GLY A 264 20.05 -1.33 14.58
N VAL A 265 20.47 -1.05 13.35
CA VAL A 265 21.90 -0.86 13.05
C VAL A 265 22.16 0.29 12.09
N TRP A 266 21.10 0.93 11.59
CA TRP A 266 21.21 1.95 10.57
C TRP A 266 20.86 3.32 11.18
N GLU A 267 21.87 3.97 11.78
CA GLU A 267 21.79 5.29 12.43
C GLU A 267 20.60 5.47 13.40
N GLY A 268 20.58 4.69 14.50
CA GLY A 268 19.70 4.96 15.65
C GLY A 268 18.23 4.60 15.44
N VAL A 269 17.92 3.77 14.43
CA VAL A 269 16.56 3.39 14.08
C VAL A 269 16.26 1.97 14.58
N ASP A 270 15.59 1.87 15.73
CA ASP A 270 15.10 0.63 16.32
C ASP A 270 13.76 0.23 15.69
N ARG A 271 13.75 -0.82 14.85
CA ARG A 271 12.56 -1.23 14.07
C ARG A 271 12.28 -2.72 14.22
N MET A 272 11.03 -3.11 14.03
CA MET A 272 10.61 -4.52 14.06
C MET A 272 10.89 -5.22 12.72
N VAL A 273 12.16 -5.24 12.32
CA VAL A 273 12.62 -5.75 11.02
C VAL A 273 13.76 -6.79 11.09
N PRO A 274 13.83 -7.68 12.10
CA PRO A 274 14.79 -8.77 12.02
C PRO A 274 14.51 -9.61 10.77
N TRP A 275 15.57 -10.06 10.10
CA TRP A 275 15.45 -10.92 8.92
C TRP A 275 14.72 -12.23 9.24
N LEU A 276 14.92 -12.78 10.44
CA LEU A 276 14.25 -13.98 10.93
C LEU A 276 13.79 -13.80 12.38
N VAL A 277 12.55 -14.22 12.66
CA VAL A 277 12.05 -14.45 14.03
C VAL A 277 11.45 -15.85 14.09
N ARG A 278 11.83 -16.61 15.12
CA ARG A 278 11.47 -18.02 15.23
C ARG A 278 11.06 -18.39 16.65
N MET A 279 10.09 -19.29 16.74
CA MET A 279 9.62 -19.92 17.95
C MET A 279 9.74 -21.44 17.80
N GLU A 280 10.31 -22.12 18.81
CA GLU A 280 10.51 -23.56 18.82
C GLU A 280 10.05 -24.18 20.14
N TRP A 281 9.40 -25.34 20.09
CA TRP A 281 8.97 -26.10 21.27
C TRP A 281 8.91 -27.60 20.94
N GLY A 282 9.59 -28.42 21.73
CA GLY A 282 9.81 -29.83 21.38
C GLY A 282 10.51 -29.94 20.00
N GLU A 283 9.94 -30.75 19.11
CA GLU A 283 10.39 -30.88 17.71
C GLU A 283 9.73 -29.88 16.76
N ARG A 284 8.75 -29.10 17.26
CA ARG A 284 7.98 -28.15 16.45
C ARG A 284 8.66 -26.78 16.40
N TRP A 285 8.50 -26.11 15.27
CA TRP A 285 8.92 -24.73 15.12
C TRP A 285 8.07 -23.98 14.10
N VAL A 286 7.98 -22.66 14.29
CA VAL A 286 7.46 -21.71 13.32
C VAL A 286 8.41 -20.51 13.24
N GLU A 287 8.65 -20.00 12.04
CA GLU A 287 9.46 -18.81 11.84
C GLU A 287 8.81 -17.89 10.82
N CYS A 288 9.03 -16.59 11.00
CA CYS A 288 8.95 -15.61 9.95
C CYS A 288 10.36 -15.40 9.39
N ARG A 289 10.50 -15.44 8.06
CA ARG A 289 11.75 -15.17 7.37
C ARG A 289 11.52 -14.24 6.17
N MET A 290 12.15 -13.06 6.23
CA MET A 290 12.03 -11.97 5.27
C MET A 290 12.98 -12.15 4.08
N ASP A 291 12.88 -13.28 3.38
CA ASP A 291 13.60 -13.50 2.12
C ASP A 291 12.89 -12.83 0.94
N SER A 292 11.56 -12.89 0.96
CA SER A 292 10.70 -12.36 -0.10
C SER A 292 9.27 -12.17 0.40
N ILE A 293 8.57 -11.22 -0.20
CA ILE A 293 7.16 -10.94 0.06
C ILE A 293 6.38 -10.95 -1.26
N SER A 294 5.11 -11.33 -1.20
CA SER A 294 4.22 -11.14 -2.34
C SER A 294 3.75 -9.69 -2.38
N TRP A 295 3.86 -9.07 -3.54
CA TRP A 295 3.29 -7.75 -3.84
C TRP A 295 2.06 -7.85 -4.74
N ALA A 296 1.42 -9.02 -4.78
CA ALA A 296 0.12 -9.14 -5.43
C ALA A 296 -0.84 -8.13 -4.80
N THR A 297 -1.44 -7.27 -5.63
CA THR A 297 -2.27 -6.12 -5.23
C THR A 297 -3.50 -6.50 -4.40
N GLU A 298 -3.76 -7.80 -4.25
CA GLU A 298 -4.95 -8.33 -3.60
C GLU A 298 -4.78 -8.67 -2.11
N MET A 299 -3.57 -8.61 -1.53
CA MET A 299 -3.34 -9.11 -0.15
C MET A 299 -2.54 -8.16 0.74
N ASN A 300 -3.09 -7.80 1.90
CA ASN A 300 -2.37 -7.09 2.96
C ASN A 300 -1.59 -8.09 3.82
N GLU A 301 -0.57 -8.72 3.24
CA GLU A 301 0.24 -9.74 3.94
C GLU A 301 0.83 -9.25 5.27
N SER A 302 1.14 -7.96 5.38
CA SER A 302 1.66 -7.34 6.60
C SER A 302 0.71 -7.47 7.77
N ASP A 303 -0.61 -7.48 7.53
CA ASP A 303 -1.61 -7.59 8.57
C ASP A 303 -1.69 -9.02 9.14
N PHE A 304 -1.11 -10.04 8.47
CA PHE A 304 -0.97 -11.40 9.01
C PHE A 304 0.23 -11.54 9.94
N LEU A 305 1.32 -10.83 9.66
CA LEU A 305 2.54 -10.93 10.44
C LEU A 305 2.57 -9.94 11.59
N TYR A 306 2.22 -8.69 11.33
CA TYR A 306 2.34 -7.63 12.33
C TYR A 306 1.01 -7.43 13.05
N ASP A 307 1.03 -7.70 14.35
CA ASP A 307 0.12 -7.03 15.25
C ASP A 307 0.49 -5.55 15.28
N ASN A 308 -0.49 -4.66 15.13
CA ASN A 308 -0.30 -3.21 15.17
C ASN A 308 -1.38 -2.61 16.07
N GLY A 309 -1.29 -2.94 17.36
CA GLY A 309 -2.21 -2.50 18.40
C GLY A 309 -3.45 -3.36 18.57
N ARG A 310 -3.55 -4.51 17.89
CA ARG A 310 -4.76 -5.33 17.88
C ARG A 310 -4.84 -6.30 19.05
N ILE A 311 -3.72 -6.93 19.38
CA ILE A 311 -3.61 -7.89 20.49
C ILE A 311 -2.91 -7.23 21.68
N VAL A 312 -1.81 -6.50 21.43
CA VAL A 312 -0.89 -6.05 22.50
C VAL A 312 -0.94 -4.53 22.75
N GLY A 313 -1.73 -3.78 21.99
CA GLY A 313 -1.79 -2.31 22.07
C GLY A 313 -0.57 -1.57 21.46
N ASP A 314 0.40 -2.33 20.91
CA ASP A 314 1.60 -1.85 20.19
C ASP A 314 1.92 -2.81 19.02
N LYS A 315 3.11 -2.72 18.43
CA LYS A 315 3.57 -3.59 17.35
C LYS A 315 4.17 -4.90 17.85
N GLY A 316 3.85 -5.99 17.17
CA GLY A 316 4.24 -7.35 17.53
C GLY A 316 4.36 -8.25 16.30
N ILE A 317 5.25 -9.24 16.31
CA ILE A 317 5.35 -10.26 15.26
C ILE A 317 4.54 -11.49 15.69
N VAL A 318 3.48 -11.77 14.94
CA VAL A 318 2.59 -12.91 15.10
C VAL A 318 3.16 -14.09 14.31
N LEU A 319 3.75 -15.06 15.01
CA LEU A 319 4.26 -16.29 14.38
C LEU A 319 3.16 -17.33 14.28
N TRP A 320 2.15 -17.10 13.44
CA TRP A 320 1.01 -17.99 13.28
C TRP A 320 0.51 -17.99 11.83
N ALA A 321 -0.07 -19.12 11.40
CA ALA A 321 -0.87 -19.16 10.18
C ALA A 321 -2.00 -20.19 10.29
N ALA A 322 -3.17 -19.82 9.78
CA ALA A 322 -4.36 -20.67 9.78
C ALA A 322 -4.18 -21.93 8.91
N ALA A 323 -5.02 -22.94 9.15
CA ALA A 323 -5.15 -24.05 8.21
C ALA A 323 -5.54 -23.55 6.80
N GLY A 324 -5.01 -24.23 5.78
CA GLY A 324 -5.25 -23.91 4.36
C GLY A 324 -4.58 -22.64 3.84
N PHE A 325 -3.91 -21.83 4.67
CA PHE A 325 -3.18 -20.64 4.22
C PHE A 325 -1.96 -20.35 5.07
N ARG A 326 -0.79 -20.48 4.44
CA ARG A 326 0.50 -20.13 5.04
C ARG A 326 1.19 -19.11 4.13
N PRO A 327 1.36 -17.84 4.59
CA PRO A 327 2.11 -16.86 3.82
C PRO A 327 3.54 -17.32 3.55
N ARG A 328 4.14 -16.86 2.45
CA ARG A 328 5.49 -17.26 2.01
C ARG A 328 6.58 -17.02 3.06
N PHE A 329 6.44 -15.92 3.81
CA PHE A 329 7.39 -15.56 4.86
C PHE A 329 7.20 -16.40 6.13
N ILE A 330 6.10 -17.14 6.30
CA ILE A 330 5.91 -18.09 7.40
C ILE A 330 6.37 -19.48 6.99
N ARG A 331 7.37 -20.01 7.68
CA ARG A 331 7.85 -21.40 7.55
C ARG A 331 7.63 -22.12 8.87
N ALA A 332 7.45 -23.44 8.81
CA ALA A 332 7.20 -24.23 10.00
C ALA A 332 7.62 -25.68 9.79
N SER A 333 7.80 -26.41 10.88
CA SER A 333 8.00 -27.87 10.89
C SER A 333 6.78 -28.65 10.37
N GLU A 334 5.59 -28.09 10.58
CA GLU A 334 4.32 -28.74 10.20
C GLU A 334 4.10 -28.72 8.68
N PRO A 335 3.48 -29.77 8.09
CA PRO A 335 3.17 -29.82 6.67
C PRO A 335 2.31 -28.64 6.19
N PRO A 336 2.39 -28.24 4.90
CA PRO A 336 1.49 -27.24 4.31
C PRO A 336 0.00 -27.59 4.54
N GLY A 337 -0.84 -26.57 4.70
CA GLY A 337 -2.29 -26.73 4.91
C GLY A 337 -2.71 -26.95 6.36
N ARG A 338 -1.80 -27.30 7.27
CA ARG A 338 -2.06 -27.31 8.73
C ARG A 338 -1.87 -25.92 9.35
N GLU A 339 -2.65 -25.66 10.41
CA GLU A 339 -2.42 -24.54 11.32
C GLU A 339 -1.02 -24.65 11.94
N VAL A 340 -0.35 -23.51 12.13
CA VAL A 340 0.99 -23.44 12.74
C VAL A 340 1.10 -22.29 13.73
N GLY A 341 1.96 -22.44 14.73
CA GLY A 341 2.27 -21.37 15.69
C GLY A 341 1.32 -21.26 16.88
N THR A 342 0.32 -22.14 16.99
CA THR A 342 -0.49 -22.31 18.20
C THR A 342 0.26 -23.18 19.20
N LEU A 343 0.43 -22.67 20.42
CA LEU A 343 0.93 -23.47 21.55
C LEU A 343 -0.26 -24.13 22.25
N GLU A 344 -0.15 -25.43 22.52
CA GLU A 344 -1.16 -26.20 23.23
C GLU A 344 -0.58 -26.67 24.56
N VAL A 345 -1.20 -26.24 25.67
CA VAL A 345 -0.81 -26.62 27.03
C VAL A 345 -2.02 -27.19 27.76
N PRO A 346 -2.33 -28.49 27.58
CA PRO A 346 -3.44 -29.14 28.27
C PRO A 346 -3.27 -29.10 29.80
N PRO A 347 -4.36 -29.04 30.58
CA PRO A 347 -4.28 -29.19 32.03
C PRO A 347 -3.54 -30.48 32.43
N GLY A 348 -2.59 -30.37 33.36
CA GLY A 348 -1.81 -31.51 33.86
C GLY A 348 -0.72 -32.05 32.92
N SER A 349 -0.46 -31.40 31.79
CA SER A 349 0.68 -31.74 30.92
C SER A 349 2.04 -31.42 31.57
N GLU A 350 3.14 -31.88 30.98
CA GLU A 350 4.48 -31.44 31.38
C GLU A 350 4.72 -29.97 30.99
N PRO A 351 5.53 -29.20 31.74
CA PRO A 351 5.89 -27.84 31.37
C PRO A 351 6.52 -27.74 29.97
N LEU A 352 6.00 -26.84 29.14
CA LEU A 352 6.46 -26.65 27.77
C LEU A 352 7.57 -25.61 27.70
N ARG A 353 8.77 -26.02 27.28
CA ARG A 353 9.88 -25.11 26.99
C ARG A 353 9.76 -24.53 25.59
N VAL A 354 9.84 -23.21 25.48
CA VAL A 354 9.74 -22.49 24.21
C VAL A 354 11.00 -21.63 24.01
N ARG A 355 11.70 -21.83 22.89
CA ARG A 355 12.82 -20.99 22.46
C ARG A 355 12.33 -19.92 21.51
N LEU A 356 12.66 -18.67 21.79
CA LEU A 356 12.48 -17.54 20.88
C LEU A 356 13.84 -17.15 20.32
N LEU A 357 13.93 -16.91 19.01
CA LEU A 357 15.15 -16.55 18.30
C LEU A 357 14.86 -15.38 17.36
N ALA A 358 15.72 -14.37 17.35
CA ALA A 358 15.77 -13.33 16.32
C ALA A 358 17.16 -13.35 15.66
N ARG A 359 17.21 -13.15 14.35
CA ARG A 359 18.45 -13.09 13.57
C ARG A 359 18.34 -12.02 12.49
N ASP A 360 19.40 -11.25 12.29
CA ASP A 360 19.52 -10.28 11.19
C ASP A 360 20.11 -10.93 9.93
N VAL A 361 20.21 -10.15 8.85
CA VAL A 361 20.75 -10.63 7.58
C VAL A 361 22.27 -10.81 7.59
N SER A 362 22.97 -10.09 8.46
CA SER A 362 24.43 -10.12 8.65
C SER A 362 24.89 -11.36 9.43
N GLY A 363 23.96 -12.04 10.10
CA GLY A 363 24.17 -13.26 10.85
C GLY A 363 24.17 -13.07 12.36
N ASN A 364 24.03 -11.86 12.89
CA ASN A 364 23.93 -11.68 14.34
C ASN A 364 22.57 -12.20 14.83
N GLN A 365 22.55 -12.77 16.03
CA GLN A 365 21.37 -13.44 16.56
C GLN A 365 21.25 -13.30 18.08
N THR A 366 20.00 -13.32 18.56
CA THR A 366 19.66 -13.36 19.98
C THR A 366 18.62 -14.44 20.22
N SER A 367 18.78 -15.22 21.29
CA SER A 367 17.76 -16.19 21.73
C SER A 367 17.37 -16.02 23.19
N ARG A 368 16.12 -16.36 23.52
CA ARG A 368 15.57 -16.40 24.87
C ARG A 368 14.72 -17.65 25.06
N TRP A 369 14.57 -18.09 26.30
CA TRP A 369 13.70 -19.20 26.67
C TRP A 369 12.57 -18.72 27.57
N ILE A 370 11.38 -19.26 27.36
CA ILE A 370 10.27 -19.19 28.32
C ILE A 370 9.80 -20.59 28.65
N LEU A 371 9.30 -20.78 29.88
CA LEU A 371 8.73 -22.02 30.37
C LEU A 371 7.23 -21.80 30.60
N LEU A 372 6.40 -22.53 29.85
CA LEU A 372 4.96 -22.50 30.04
C LEU A 372 4.55 -23.64 30.96
N ARG A 373 4.13 -23.29 32.16
CA ARG A 373 3.69 -24.25 33.17
C ARG A 373 2.16 -24.42 33.09
N PRO A 374 1.64 -25.65 32.91
CA PRO A 374 0.20 -25.87 32.94
C PRO A 374 -0.40 -25.41 34.27
N ASP A 375 -1.42 -24.55 34.17
CA ASP A 375 -2.12 -24.00 35.31
C ASP A 375 -3.09 -25.04 35.89
N ALA A 376 -2.84 -25.43 37.15
CA ALA A 376 -3.69 -26.37 37.89
C ALA A 376 -4.94 -25.71 38.51
N ARG A 377 -5.08 -24.37 38.42
CA ARG A 377 -6.24 -23.66 38.97
C ARG A 377 -7.52 -24.00 38.18
N PRO A 378 -8.65 -24.31 38.85
CA PRO A 378 -9.92 -24.56 38.18
C PRO A 378 -10.35 -23.33 37.36
N ALA A 379 -11.10 -23.55 36.28
CA ALA A 379 -11.56 -22.44 35.47
C ALA A 379 -12.48 -21.51 36.25
N ALA A 380 -12.09 -20.24 36.38
CA ALA A 380 -12.99 -19.21 36.88
C ALA A 380 -14.16 -19.12 35.89
N ARG A 381 -15.34 -19.60 36.28
CA ARG A 381 -16.57 -19.40 35.52
C ARG A 381 -16.88 -17.91 35.55
N ARG A 382 -16.66 -17.19 34.44
CA ARG A 382 -17.43 -15.95 34.22
C ARG A 382 -18.88 -16.37 33.96
N GLY A 383 -19.81 -15.85 34.76
CA GLY A 383 -21.21 -15.91 34.42
C GLY A 383 -21.41 -15.22 33.06
N ALA A 384 -22.23 -15.82 32.20
CA ALA A 384 -22.65 -15.21 30.95
C ALA A 384 -23.36 -13.87 31.26
N GLY A 385 -22.61 -12.78 31.22
CA GLY A 385 -23.15 -11.43 31.27
C GLY A 385 -23.75 -11.12 29.92
N VAL A 386 -25.06 -11.32 29.78
CA VAL A 386 -25.83 -10.70 28.71
C VAL A 386 -25.86 -9.20 29.01
N GLU A 387 -25.08 -8.39 28.30
CA GLU A 387 -25.35 -6.96 28.26
C GLU A 387 -26.63 -6.72 27.46
N ARG A 388 -27.76 -6.63 28.19
CA ARG A 388 -28.98 -6.01 27.66
C ARG A 388 -28.84 -4.50 27.80
N GLY A 389 -28.29 -3.86 26.77
CA GLY A 389 -28.46 -2.42 26.57
C GLY A 389 -29.82 -2.15 25.94
N ALA A 390 -30.83 -1.85 26.74
CA ALA A 390 -32.09 -1.30 26.24
C ALA A 390 -31.89 0.19 25.95
N MET A 391 -31.86 0.56 24.68
CA MET A 391 -32.11 1.92 24.19
C MET A 391 -33.12 1.79 23.06
N GLY A 392 -34.29 2.41 23.25
CA GLY A 392 -35.40 2.31 22.30
C GLY A 392 -35.05 2.85 20.91
N GLY A 393 -35.49 2.13 19.88
CA GLY A 393 -35.41 2.50 18.47
C GLY A 393 -34.35 1.70 17.69
N THR A 394 -34.80 0.74 16.84
CA THR A 394 -34.02 -0.19 15.99
C THR A 394 -33.11 -1.18 16.74
N GLU A 395 -33.51 -2.46 16.78
CA GLU A 395 -32.70 -3.55 17.37
C GLU A 395 -31.46 -3.86 16.51
N ALA A 396 -30.28 -3.80 17.11
CA ALA A 396 -29.04 -4.28 16.49
C ALA A 396 -29.11 -5.81 16.30
N ARG A 397 -28.78 -6.28 15.10
CA ARG A 397 -28.79 -7.71 14.72
C ARG A 397 -27.37 -8.22 14.56
N THR A 398 -27.15 -9.51 14.84
CA THR A 398 -25.82 -10.14 14.81
C THR A 398 -25.82 -11.42 13.96
N LEU A 399 -24.83 -11.59 13.09
CA LEU A 399 -24.61 -12.76 12.25
C LEU A 399 -23.16 -13.27 12.42
N ALA A 400 -22.99 -14.56 12.71
CA ALA A 400 -21.68 -15.20 12.67
C ALA A 400 -21.27 -15.47 11.20
N ILE A 401 -20.03 -15.15 10.86
CA ILE A 401 -19.44 -15.41 9.55
C ILE A 401 -18.79 -16.79 9.57
N ASP A 402 -19.27 -17.65 8.68
CA ASP A 402 -18.53 -18.83 8.26
C ASP A 402 -17.61 -18.47 7.07
N GLY A 403 -16.32 -18.35 7.36
CA GLY A 403 -15.30 -18.00 6.36
C GLY A 403 -15.14 -19.04 5.24
N GLU A 404 -15.68 -20.25 5.39
CA GLU A 404 -15.63 -21.31 4.37
C GLU A 404 -16.73 -21.20 3.31
N VAL A 405 -17.68 -20.26 3.47
CA VAL A 405 -18.80 -20.07 2.55
C VAL A 405 -18.73 -18.66 1.95
N ALA A 406 -18.90 -18.55 0.63
CA ALA A 406 -19.12 -17.26 -0.01
C ALA A 406 -20.54 -16.78 0.31
N ALA A 407 -20.71 -15.51 0.66
CA ALA A 407 -22.04 -14.95 0.91
C ALA A 407 -22.20 -13.57 0.32
N ASP A 408 -23.46 -13.22 0.07
CA ASP A 408 -23.92 -11.89 -0.31
C ASP A 408 -25.03 -11.52 0.69
N PHE A 409 -24.64 -10.83 1.74
CA PHE A 409 -25.47 -10.57 2.91
C PHE A 409 -26.08 -9.17 2.83
N ASP A 410 -27.41 -9.10 2.77
CA ASP A 410 -28.14 -7.84 2.89
C ASP A 410 -28.28 -7.48 4.38
N ALA A 411 -27.51 -6.48 4.81
CA ALA A 411 -27.57 -5.98 6.18
C ALA A 411 -28.77 -5.03 6.39
N GLY A 412 -29.62 -4.80 5.38
CA GLY A 412 -30.72 -3.85 5.44
C GLY A 412 -30.25 -2.40 5.47
N GLU A 413 -31.19 -1.45 5.44
CA GLU A 413 -30.92 0.00 5.54
C GLU A 413 -29.89 0.51 4.51
N GLY A 414 -29.85 -0.15 3.35
CA GLY A 414 -28.99 0.22 2.23
C GLY A 414 -27.57 -0.32 2.31
N TYR A 415 -27.25 -1.34 3.13
CA TYR A 415 -25.93 -2.02 3.11
C TYR A 415 -26.03 -3.47 2.65
N ARG A 416 -25.06 -3.86 1.83
CA ARG A 416 -24.85 -5.25 1.43
C ARG A 416 -23.37 -5.59 1.53
N VAL A 417 -23.07 -6.69 2.22
CA VAL A 417 -21.70 -7.16 2.48
C VAL A 417 -21.49 -8.46 1.74
N LYS A 418 -20.52 -8.49 0.84
CA LYS A 418 -20.21 -9.66 0.01
C LYS A 418 -18.78 -10.13 0.24
N TRP A 419 -18.62 -11.44 0.37
CA TRP A 419 -17.31 -12.07 0.48
C TRP A 419 -17.25 -13.40 -0.27
N GLN A 420 -16.03 -13.82 -0.59
CA GLN A 420 -15.78 -15.09 -1.25
C GLN A 420 -15.38 -16.15 -0.21
N ARG A 421 -15.47 -17.42 -0.61
CA ARG A 421 -14.95 -18.52 0.20
C ARG A 421 -13.48 -18.28 0.54
N GLY A 422 -13.13 -18.42 1.82
CA GLY A 422 -11.78 -18.23 2.34
C GLY A 422 -11.36 -16.77 2.50
N THR A 423 -12.29 -15.80 2.46
CA THR A 423 -11.96 -14.38 2.72
C THR A 423 -11.40 -14.18 4.12
N PHE A 424 -12.00 -14.80 5.13
CA PHE A 424 -11.63 -14.62 6.54
C PHE A 424 -10.61 -15.67 6.97
N ALA A 425 -9.54 -15.25 7.65
CA ALA A 425 -8.54 -16.19 8.18
C ALA A 425 -9.03 -16.92 9.45
N GLU A 426 -9.97 -16.31 10.16
CA GLU A 426 -10.58 -16.77 11.42
C GLU A 426 -12.08 -16.40 11.41
N PRO A 427 -12.94 -17.04 12.23
CA PRO A 427 -14.36 -16.67 12.33
C PRO A 427 -14.55 -15.19 12.72
N ALA A 428 -15.55 -14.55 12.11
CA ALA A 428 -15.89 -13.15 12.37
C ALA A 428 -17.40 -13.00 12.62
N THR A 429 -17.84 -11.82 13.00
CA THR A 429 -19.22 -11.49 13.33
C THR A 429 -19.60 -10.17 12.69
N ILE A 430 -20.76 -10.11 12.03
CA ILE A 430 -21.36 -8.89 11.52
C ILE A 430 -22.44 -8.44 12.49
N ARG A 431 -22.35 -7.21 12.99
CA ARG A 431 -23.40 -6.52 13.73
C ARG A 431 -23.91 -5.34 12.92
N TYR A 432 -25.22 -5.25 12.70
CA TYR A 432 -25.81 -4.27 11.78
C TYR A 432 -27.13 -3.69 12.31
N GLY A 433 -27.57 -2.58 11.70
CA GLY A 433 -28.72 -1.81 12.19
C GLY A 433 -28.42 -1.05 13.47
N VAL A 434 -27.14 -0.70 13.72
CA VAL A 434 -26.73 0.00 14.94
C VAL A 434 -26.98 1.51 14.77
N PRO A 435 -27.90 2.12 15.54
CA PRO A 435 -28.19 3.55 15.46
C PRO A 435 -27.07 4.31 16.18
N ALA A 436 -26.02 4.64 15.42
CA ALA A 436 -24.80 5.31 15.88
C ALA A 436 -24.13 4.61 17.08
N LEU A 437 -23.10 3.80 16.81
CA LEU A 437 -22.05 3.59 17.81
C LEU A 437 -21.51 4.98 18.15
N ARG A 438 -21.22 5.26 19.43
CA ARG A 438 -20.56 6.50 19.85
C ARG A 438 -19.03 6.31 19.86
N PRO A 439 -18.29 6.36 18.74
CA PRO A 439 -16.92 6.82 18.84
C PRO A 439 -16.97 8.32 19.18
N PRO A 440 -15.90 8.91 19.76
CA PRO A 440 -15.79 10.35 19.91
C PRO A 440 -15.75 10.98 18.52
N LEU A 441 -16.91 11.38 18.01
CA LEU A 441 -17.06 12.08 16.75
C LEU A 441 -16.78 13.56 17.00
N SER A 442 -15.97 14.19 16.14
CA SER A 442 -15.95 15.66 16.11
C SER A 442 -17.36 16.12 15.68
N ILE A 443 -17.83 17.26 16.20
CA ILE A 443 -19.18 17.80 15.94
C ILE A 443 -19.49 17.91 14.44
N GLU A 444 -18.46 18.05 13.59
CA GLU A 444 -18.61 18.07 12.12
C GLU A 444 -18.96 16.71 11.49
N PHE A 445 -18.71 15.60 12.18
CA PHE A 445 -18.85 14.22 11.68
C PHE A 445 -20.24 13.62 11.97
N ASP A 446 -20.84 13.94 13.11
CA ASP A 446 -22.22 13.51 13.48
C ASP A 446 -23.27 14.06 12.51
N ALA A 447 -23.09 15.30 12.04
CA ALA A 447 -23.99 15.93 11.07
C ALA A 447 -23.94 15.27 9.66
N ARG A 448 -23.02 14.32 9.43
CA ARG A 448 -22.74 13.72 8.12
C ARG A 448 -23.13 12.25 8.02
N LEU A 449 -23.56 11.59 9.11
CA LEU A 449 -23.96 10.18 9.05
C LEU A 449 -25.21 10.02 8.19
N ALA A 450 -25.09 9.23 7.13
CA ALA A 450 -26.08 9.19 6.07
C ALA A 450 -26.88 7.87 6.00
N ALA A 451 -26.51 6.88 6.81
CA ALA A 451 -27.16 5.58 6.98
C ALA A 451 -26.69 4.91 8.29
N PRO A 452 -27.43 3.91 8.84
CA PRO A 452 -26.99 3.10 9.99
C PRO A 452 -25.63 2.45 9.80
N MET A 453 -24.96 2.05 10.89
CA MET A 453 -23.60 1.50 10.81
C MET A 453 -23.64 -0.02 10.63
N CYS A 454 -22.61 -0.54 9.94
CA CYS A 454 -22.33 -1.97 9.84
C CYS A 454 -20.97 -2.26 10.50
N GLU A 455 -20.96 -3.05 11.55
CA GLU A 455 -19.74 -3.44 12.26
C GLU A 455 -19.39 -4.88 11.92
N ILE A 456 -18.13 -5.11 11.57
CA ILE A 456 -17.58 -6.45 11.37
C ILE A 456 -16.43 -6.63 12.36
N THR A 457 -16.57 -7.57 13.28
CA THR A 457 -15.60 -7.85 14.34
C THR A 457 -15.15 -9.31 14.31
N PRO A 458 -14.05 -9.66 14.99
CA PRO A 458 -13.02 -8.77 15.51
C PRO A 458 -12.34 -7.93 14.43
N THR A 459 -12.05 -6.66 14.71
CA THR A 459 -11.46 -5.71 13.73
C THR A 459 -10.06 -6.11 13.27
N PHE A 460 -9.45 -7.05 13.98
CA PHE A 460 -8.05 -7.42 13.85
C PHE A 460 -7.75 -8.64 13.00
N ILE A 461 -8.77 -9.40 12.61
CA ILE A 461 -8.60 -10.59 11.79
C ILE A 461 -8.08 -10.16 10.42
N PRO A 462 -6.93 -10.70 9.98
CA PRO A 462 -6.44 -10.44 8.64
C PRO A 462 -7.32 -11.15 7.59
N LEU A 463 -7.55 -10.48 6.46
CA LEU A 463 -8.33 -11.03 5.36
C LEU A 463 -7.42 -11.56 4.25
N ARG A 464 -7.72 -12.76 3.74
CA ARG A 464 -7.01 -13.35 2.60
C ARG A 464 -7.41 -12.70 1.27
N ARG A 465 -8.60 -12.09 1.23
CA ARG A 465 -9.17 -11.37 0.09
C ARG A 465 -9.91 -10.14 0.60
N ALA A 466 -10.08 -9.13 -0.23
CA ALA A 466 -10.96 -8.03 0.13
C ALA A 466 -12.41 -8.52 0.28
N LEU A 467 -13.16 -7.87 1.17
CA LEU A 467 -14.61 -7.96 1.22
C LEU A 467 -15.19 -6.76 0.47
N SER A 468 -16.32 -6.97 -0.21
CA SER A 468 -17.02 -5.90 -0.92
C SER A 468 -18.15 -5.38 -0.05
N LEU A 469 -18.18 -4.07 0.17
CA LEU A 469 -19.31 -3.36 0.76
C LEU A 469 -20.03 -2.60 -0.34
N ALA A 470 -21.31 -2.91 -0.53
CA ALA A 470 -22.21 -2.20 -1.41
C ALA A 470 -23.20 -1.38 -0.59
N TRP A 471 -23.53 -0.19 -1.07
CA TRP A 471 -24.55 0.65 -0.44
C TRP A 471 -25.45 1.36 -1.45
N THR A 472 -26.66 1.69 -1.02
CA THR A 472 -27.57 2.54 -1.81
C THR A 472 -27.26 4.01 -1.51
N ALA A 473 -26.97 4.79 -2.55
CA ALA A 473 -26.83 6.23 -2.44
C ALA A 473 -28.06 6.90 -3.07
N PRO A 474 -28.87 7.67 -2.31
CA PRO A 474 -29.92 8.51 -2.89
C PRO A 474 -29.33 9.46 -3.94
N GLU A 475 -30.08 9.73 -5.00
CA GLU A 475 -29.65 10.60 -6.09
C GLU A 475 -29.27 12.01 -5.57
N GLY A 476 -28.10 12.52 -5.97
CA GLY A 476 -27.65 13.88 -5.67
C GLY A 476 -26.76 14.11 -4.43
N ALA A 477 -26.64 13.15 -3.50
CA ALA A 477 -25.76 13.31 -2.32
C ALA A 477 -24.35 12.72 -2.57
N ARG A 478 -23.31 13.56 -2.46
CA ARG A 478 -21.90 13.10 -2.48
C ARG A 478 -21.58 12.40 -1.16
N ARG A 479 -21.64 11.08 -1.18
CA ARG A 479 -21.39 10.22 -0.01
C ARG A 479 -20.25 9.26 -0.30
N ALA A 480 -19.46 8.96 0.73
CA ALA A 480 -18.40 7.97 0.67
C ALA A 480 -18.44 7.04 1.88
N LEU A 481 -17.92 5.84 1.69
CA LEU A 481 -17.79 4.83 2.73
C LEU A 481 -16.52 5.11 3.55
N TYR A 482 -16.66 5.07 4.86
CA TYR A 482 -15.56 5.21 5.82
C TYR A 482 -15.53 4.02 6.77
N ARG A 483 -14.35 3.73 7.33
CA ARG A 483 -14.11 2.68 8.33
C ARG A 483 -13.50 3.26 9.60
N TRP A 484 -14.10 2.92 10.73
CA TRP A 484 -13.57 3.12 12.08
C TRP A 484 -12.92 1.83 12.58
N ASP A 485 -11.71 1.93 13.12
CA ASP A 485 -10.94 0.79 13.63
C ASP A 485 -10.77 0.79 15.17
N GLY A 486 -11.41 1.72 15.87
CA GLY A 486 -11.23 1.95 17.30
C GLY A 486 -10.43 3.22 17.61
N SER A 487 -9.63 3.72 16.67
CA SER A 487 -8.74 4.88 16.86
C SER A 487 -9.10 6.09 15.98
N GLY A 488 -9.65 5.85 14.79
CA GLY A 488 -9.91 6.91 13.82
C GLY A 488 -10.79 6.45 12.65
N TRP A 489 -11.37 7.42 11.96
CA TRP A 489 -12.09 7.18 10.70
C TRP A 489 -11.15 7.27 9.51
N SER A 490 -11.33 6.37 8.54
CA SER A 490 -10.55 6.34 7.30
C SER A 490 -11.47 6.21 6.09
N PHE A 491 -11.18 6.95 5.02
CA PHE A 491 -11.89 6.82 3.75
C PHE A 491 -11.65 5.44 3.14
N VAL A 492 -12.71 4.74 2.77
CA VAL A 492 -12.67 3.44 2.10
C VAL A 492 -12.91 3.61 0.60
N GLY A 493 -13.91 4.42 0.22
CA GLY A 493 -14.20 4.68 -1.19
C GLY A 493 -15.48 5.47 -1.40
N SER A 494 -15.53 6.26 -2.47
CA SER A 494 -16.75 6.93 -2.94
C SER A 494 -17.65 6.00 -3.78
N GLY A 495 -17.13 4.82 -4.12
CA GLY A 495 -17.83 3.70 -4.75
C GLY A 495 -18.01 3.84 -6.26
N GLY A 496 -17.84 2.74 -6.99
CA GLY A 496 -18.20 2.66 -8.41
C GLY A 496 -19.68 2.34 -8.60
N ASP A 497 -20.30 2.87 -9.65
CA ASP A 497 -21.68 2.54 -9.99
C ASP A 497 -21.79 1.05 -10.35
N SER A 498 -22.68 0.33 -9.64
CA SER A 498 -23.10 -1.00 -10.05
C SER A 498 -24.32 -0.92 -10.96
N ALA A 499 -24.52 -1.94 -11.79
CA ALA A 499 -25.67 -2.04 -12.70
C ALA A 499 -27.05 -1.93 -12.01
N ASN A 500 -27.09 -2.04 -10.66
CA ASN A 500 -28.31 -2.07 -9.86
C ASN A 500 -28.49 -0.81 -8.98
N GLY A 501 -27.77 0.29 -9.25
CA GLY A 501 -27.91 1.55 -8.51
C GLY A 501 -27.25 1.58 -7.12
N HIS A 502 -26.54 0.50 -6.74
CA HIS A 502 -25.67 0.50 -5.57
C HIS A 502 -24.27 1.00 -5.93
N ARG A 503 -23.59 1.62 -4.97
CA ARG A 503 -22.17 1.92 -5.01
C ARG A 503 -21.39 0.83 -4.30
N VAL A 504 -20.22 0.47 -4.81
CA VAL A 504 -19.39 -0.62 -4.25
C VAL A 504 -17.99 -0.14 -3.91
N ALA A 505 -17.49 -0.50 -2.72
CA ALA A 505 -16.11 -0.32 -2.31
C ALA A 505 -15.56 -1.60 -1.68
N GLU A 506 -14.25 -1.81 -1.77
CA GLU A 506 -13.57 -2.95 -1.19
C GLU A 506 -12.85 -2.58 0.10
N SER A 507 -12.92 -3.44 1.12
CA SER A 507 -12.12 -3.31 2.33
C SER A 507 -11.31 -4.58 2.59
N ARG A 508 -10.03 -4.40 2.92
CA ARG A 508 -9.13 -5.48 3.39
C ARG A 508 -9.00 -5.54 4.91
N ARG A 509 -9.77 -4.71 5.62
CA ARG A 509 -9.79 -4.63 7.08
C ARG A 509 -11.21 -4.59 7.58
N LEU A 510 -11.41 -5.17 8.75
CA LEU A 510 -12.67 -5.18 9.46
C LEU A 510 -12.76 -3.94 10.36
N GLY A 511 -13.93 -3.67 10.93
CA GLY A 511 -14.20 -2.41 11.61
C GLY A 511 -15.67 -2.03 11.54
N THR A 512 -15.96 -0.82 12.01
CA THR A 512 -17.26 -0.21 11.84
C THR A 512 -17.28 0.63 10.57
N PHE A 513 -18.20 0.33 9.67
CA PHE A 513 -18.40 1.03 8.42
C PHE A 513 -19.56 2.02 8.53
N ALA A 514 -19.36 3.21 7.98
CA ALA A 514 -20.38 4.25 7.90
C ALA A 514 -20.33 4.95 6.55
N LEU A 515 -21.51 5.30 6.04
CA LEU A 515 -21.69 6.18 4.90
C LEU A 515 -21.77 7.63 5.39
N LEU A 516 -20.86 8.47 4.92
CA LEU A 516 -20.80 9.87 5.33
C LEU A 516 -20.98 10.80 4.12
N ALA A 517 -21.67 11.91 4.33
CA ALA A 517 -21.75 13.00 3.35
C ALA A 517 -20.47 13.84 3.37
N ASP A 518 -19.80 13.99 2.24
CA ASP A 518 -18.66 14.91 2.08
C ASP A 518 -19.06 16.06 1.16
N THR A 519 -19.35 17.22 1.76
CA THR A 519 -19.88 18.40 1.08
C THR A 519 -18.91 19.58 1.07
N LEU A 520 -17.71 19.43 1.65
CA LEU A 520 -16.78 20.53 1.82
C LEU A 520 -15.75 20.57 0.69
N ALA A 521 -15.78 21.63 -0.11
CA ALA A 521 -14.72 21.85 -1.10
C ALA A 521 -13.38 22.20 -0.43
N PRO A 522 -12.24 21.74 -0.99
CA PRO A 522 -10.90 22.10 -0.50
C PRO A 522 -10.68 23.62 -0.44
N ARG A 523 -9.83 24.06 0.49
CA ARG A 523 -9.37 25.47 0.56
C ARG A 523 -8.01 25.61 -0.12
N VAL A 524 -7.80 26.70 -0.85
CA VAL A 524 -6.63 26.88 -1.73
C VAL A 524 -5.98 28.23 -1.51
N THR A 525 -4.67 28.24 -1.32
CA THR A 525 -3.85 29.45 -1.14
C THR A 525 -2.69 29.48 -2.13
N LEU A 526 -2.74 30.43 -3.07
CA LEU A 526 -1.66 30.69 -4.01
C LEU A 526 -0.42 31.24 -3.30
N ARG A 527 0.75 30.70 -3.63
CA ARG A 527 2.05 31.17 -3.14
C ARG A 527 2.81 31.84 -4.29
N LYS A 528 3.78 32.70 -3.94
CA LYS A 528 4.68 33.30 -4.93
C LYS A 528 5.61 32.22 -5.48
N PRO A 529 6.01 32.31 -6.77
CA PRO A 529 7.05 31.43 -7.30
C PRO A 529 8.32 31.53 -6.47
N SER A 530 9.03 30.41 -6.34
CA SER A 530 10.31 30.34 -5.66
C SER A 530 11.36 29.72 -6.59
N VAL A 531 12.63 30.03 -6.31
CA VAL A 531 13.77 29.43 -7.00
C VAL A 531 14.74 28.90 -5.96
N GLY A 532 15.01 27.59 -6.02
CA GLY A 532 15.98 26.94 -5.14
C GLY A 532 17.39 26.85 -5.74
N PRO A 533 18.40 26.43 -4.94
CA PRO A 533 19.76 26.19 -5.41
C PRO A 533 19.80 25.09 -6.47
N ARG A 534 20.67 25.22 -7.48
CA ARG A 534 20.73 24.34 -8.66
C ARG A 534 20.85 22.86 -8.29
N LYS A 535 19.94 22.03 -8.81
CA LYS A 535 19.98 20.55 -8.80
C LYS A 535 19.76 20.03 -10.24
N PRO A 536 19.79 18.72 -10.53
CA PRO A 536 19.77 18.22 -11.90
C PRO A 536 18.56 18.71 -12.71
N TYR A 537 17.40 18.87 -12.07
CA TYR A 537 16.23 19.53 -12.64
C TYR A 537 16.09 20.98 -12.17
N SER A 538 15.27 21.74 -12.93
CA SER A 538 14.86 23.09 -12.56
C SER A 538 14.31 23.14 -11.14
N ARG A 539 14.67 24.20 -10.43
CA ARG A 539 14.22 24.48 -9.06
C ARG A 539 13.32 25.70 -8.99
N TRP A 540 12.93 26.23 -10.15
CA TRP A 540 11.79 27.13 -10.24
C TRP A 540 10.54 26.32 -9.96
N GLU A 541 9.73 26.78 -9.02
CA GLU A 541 8.46 26.15 -8.69
C GLU A 541 7.38 27.18 -8.43
N LEU A 542 6.17 26.83 -8.85
CA LEU A 542 4.94 27.50 -8.47
C LEU A 542 4.15 26.57 -7.56
N GLU A 543 3.62 27.10 -6.46
CA GLU A 543 2.95 26.30 -5.44
C GLU A 543 1.59 26.90 -5.05
N ALA A 544 0.63 26.03 -4.75
CA ALA A 544 -0.59 26.38 -4.07
C ALA A 544 -0.78 25.45 -2.86
N GLY A 545 -0.88 26.02 -1.67
CA GLY A 545 -1.23 25.27 -0.47
C GLY A 545 -2.70 24.86 -0.51
N VAL A 546 -2.98 23.64 -0.07
CA VAL A 546 -4.31 23.04 -0.02
C VAL A 546 -4.63 22.66 1.42
N VAL A 547 -5.86 22.89 1.86
CA VAL A 547 -6.37 22.34 3.11
C VAL A 547 -7.63 21.53 2.78
N GLU A 548 -7.60 20.26 3.17
CA GLU A 548 -8.67 19.27 2.97
C GLU A 548 -8.80 18.49 4.29
N SER A 549 -10.01 18.08 4.67
CA SER A 549 -10.29 17.55 6.02
C SER A 549 -11.15 16.27 6.01
N ALA A 550 -11.38 15.66 4.85
CA ALA A 550 -12.28 14.54 4.67
C ALA A 550 -11.74 13.49 3.69
N SER A 551 -12.05 13.58 2.39
CA SER A 551 -11.82 12.49 1.43
C SER A 551 -10.42 12.46 0.81
N GLY A 552 -9.61 13.49 1.08
CA GLY A 552 -8.31 13.74 0.47
C GLY A 552 -8.43 14.32 -0.94
N VAL A 553 -7.31 14.83 -1.45
CA VAL A 553 -7.23 15.45 -2.78
C VAL A 553 -7.17 14.38 -3.89
N ASP A 554 -7.92 14.60 -4.97
CA ASP A 554 -7.75 13.91 -6.25
C ASP A 554 -6.67 14.63 -7.07
N ALA A 555 -5.49 14.02 -7.14
CA ALA A 555 -4.32 14.58 -7.83
C ALA A 555 -4.53 14.77 -9.35
N ARG A 556 -5.35 13.93 -10.01
CA ARG A 556 -5.57 14.03 -11.47
C ARG A 556 -6.60 15.09 -11.81
N GLU A 557 -7.51 15.39 -10.90
CA GLU A 557 -8.52 16.43 -11.05
C GLU A 557 -8.14 17.74 -10.35
N SER A 558 -6.89 17.84 -9.88
CA SER A 558 -6.33 19.04 -9.24
C SER A 558 -5.11 19.54 -10.03
N TYR A 559 -5.17 20.77 -10.54
CA TYR A 559 -4.18 21.27 -11.49
C TYR A 559 -4.12 22.79 -11.58
N PHE A 560 -3.02 23.27 -12.16
CA PHE A 560 -2.85 24.65 -12.58
C PHE A 560 -3.18 24.82 -14.07
N MET A 561 -3.75 25.98 -14.38
CA MET A 561 -3.89 26.52 -15.72
C MET A 561 -3.07 27.80 -15.79
N ILE A 562 -2.13 27.87 -16.73
CA ILE A 562 -1.31 29.05 -16.99
C ILE A 562 -1.69 29.62 -18.36
N GLU A 563 -2.15 30.87 -18.40
CA GLU A 563 -2.72 31.48 -19.61
C GLU A 563 -3.77 30.59 -20.30
N GLY A 564 -4.64 29.97 -19.50
CA GLY A 564 -5.69 29.08 -20.00
C GLY A 564 -5.21 27.72 -20.50
N LYS A 565 -3.93 27.37 -20.34
CA LYS A 565 -3.39 26.04 -20.68
C LYS A 565 -3.10 25.23 -19.42
N ARG A 566 -3.58 23.99 -19.38
CA ARG A 566 -3.29 23.06 -18.29
C ARG A 566 -1.81 22.72 -18.26
N VAL A 567 -1.20 22.75 -17.08
CA VAL A 567 0.20 22.37 -16.89
C VAL A 567 0.35 21.15 -15.98
N PRO A 568 1.41 20.33 -16.15
CA PRO A 568 1.64 19.15 -15.32
C PRO A 568 1.83 19.54 -13.85
N THR A 569 0.79 19.35 -13.05
CA THR A 569 0.74 19.76 -11.64
C THR A 569 0.86 18.53 -10.74
N GLU A 570 1.90 18.51 -9.92
CA GLU A 570 2.18 17.49 -8.91
C GLU A 570 1.33 17.77 -7.65
N TRP A 571 0.71 16.74 -7.07
CA TRP A 571 0.13 16.80 -5.73
C TRP A 571 1.12 16.20 -4.71
N ASP A 572 1.63 17.05 -3.82
CA ASP A 572 2.50 16.64 -2.72
C ASP A 572 1.68 16.54 -1.44
N SER A 573 1.35 15.30 -1.05
CA SER A 573 0.49 15.02 0.10
C SER A 573 1.15 15.26 1.46
N GLU A 574 2.47 15.41 1.54
CA GLU A 574 3.15 15.73 2.81
C GLU A 574 3.27 17.23 3.02
N ALA A 575 3.43 17.98 1.93
CA ALA A 575 3.45 19.44 1.97
C ALA A 575 2.05 20.06 1.90
N ASP A 576 1.01 19.23 1.74
CA ASP A 576 -0.37 19.64 1.45
C ASP A 576 -0.41 20.70 0.33
N ALA A 577 0.28 20.42 -0.79
CA ALA A 577 0.51 21.42 -1.82
C ALA A 577 0.44 20.87 -3.25
N LEU A 578 -0.16 21.65 -4.14
CA LEU A 578 0.01 21.49 -5.58
C LEU A 578 1.26 22.22 -6.05
N ARG A 579 2.01 21.60 -6.96
CA ARG A 579 3.30 22.12 -7.45
C ARG A 579 3.41 22.00 -8.95
N TRP A 580 3.91 23.05 -9.60
CA TRP A 580 4.34 22.99 -10.99
C TRP A 580 5.82 23.33 -11.08
N ARG A 581 6.58 22.38 -11.63
CA ARG A 581 8.05 22.43 -11.79
C ARG A 581 8.41 22.14 -13.25
N PRO A 582 8.26 23.13 -14.16
CA PRO A 582 8.56 22.93 -15.56
C PRO A 582 10.06 22.69 -15.76
N ARG A 583 10.40 21.87 -16.77
CA ARG A 583 11.80 21.62 -17.15
C ARG A 583 12.50 22.91 -17.55
N VAL A 584 11.81 23.76 -18.30
CA VAL A 584 12.29 25.08 -18.73
C VAL A 584 11.58 26.13 -17.90
N VAL A 585 12.36 27.01 -17.27
CA VAL A 585 11.82 28.12 -16.48
C VAL A 585 10.99 29.03 -17.41
N PRO A 586 9.78 29.46 -17.00
CA PRO A 586 9.00 30.41 -17.78
C PRO A 586 9.79 31.70 -18.03
N ALA A 587 9.57 32.32 -19.19
CA ALA A 587 10.18 33.62 -19.48
C ALA A 587 9.76 34.67 -18.44
N ALA A 588 10.61 35.68 -18.22
CA ALA A 588 10.27 36.76 -17.30
C ALA A 588 8.99 37.48 -17.76
N GLY A 589 8.05 37.67 -16.84
CA GLY A 589 6.75 38.24 -17.17
C GLY A 589 5.66 37.93 -16.15
N THR A 590 4.49 38.53 -16.34
CA THR A 590 3.30 38.30 -15.51
C THR A 590 2.33 37.40 -16.24
N TYR A 591 1.90 36.33 -15.58
CA TYR A 591 1.03 35.30 -16.12
C TYR A 591 -0.23 35.18 -15.28
N ARG A 592 -1.37 34.96 -15.96
CA ARG A 592 -2.63 34.55 -15.36
C ARG A 592 -2.56 33.09 -14.95
N ILE A 593 -3.01 32.82 -13.73
CA ILE A 593 -3.12 31.48 -13.18
C ILE A 593 -4.56 31.21 -12.74
N THR A 594 -5.02 29.99 -13.01
CA THR A 594 -6.18 29.40 -12.35
C THR A 594 -5.76 28.08 -11.71
N VAL A 595 -6.13 27.88 -10.46
CA VAL A 595 -5.91 26.64 -9.72
C VAL A 595 -7.26 25.98 -9.48
N VAL A 596 -7.37 24.71 -9.87
CA VAL A 596 -8.51 23.85 -9.61
C VAL A 596 -8.04 22.78 -8.63
N VAL A 597 -8.75 22.60 -7.52
CA VAL A 597 -8.49 21.53 -6.55
C VAL A 597 -9.78 20.77 -6.32
N THR A 598 -9.72 19.46 -6.53
CA THR A 598 -10.86 18.54 -6.40
C THR A 598 -10.53 17.48 -5.36
N ASP A 599 -11.44 17.20 -4.44
CA ASP A 599 -11.31 16.09 -3.50
C ASP A 599 -11.81 14.75 -4.09
N ARG A 600 -11.60 13.63 -3.40
CA ARG A 600 -12.03 12.29 -3.86
C ARG A 600 -13.55 12.07 -3.77
N ALA A 601 -14.28 12.97 -3.12
CA ALA A 601 -15.74 13.02 -3.14
C ALA A 601 -16.29 13.86 -4.33
N GLY A 602 -15.41 14.55 -5.06
CA GLY A 602 -15.70 15.38 -6.23
C GLY A 602 -15.97 16.86 -5.91
N ASN A 603 -15.80 17.33 -4.67
CA ASN A 603 -15.91 18.74 -4.32
C ASN A 603 -14.72 19.51 -4.86
N ALA A 604 -14.99 20.60 -5.57
CA ALA A 604 -13.98 21.35 -6.30
C ALA A 604 -13.96 22.80 -5.86
N ARG A 605 -12.76 23.37 -5.85
CA ARG A 605 -12.50 24.80 -5.62
C ARG A 605 -11.64 25.35 -6.75
N THR A 606 -12.09 26.46 -7.33
CA THR A 606 -11.33 27.20 -8.33
C THR A 606 -10.88 28.54 -7.76
N ARG A 607 -9.61 28.88 -7.93
CA ARG A 607 -9.03 30.18 -7.56
C ARG A 607 -8.20 30.74 -8.71
N SER A 608 -8.50 31.96 -9.13
CA SER A 608 -7.73 32.67 -10.15
C SER A 608 -6.86 33.77 -9.55
N GLY A 609 -5.78 34.12 -10.25
CA GLY A 609 -4.87 35.19 -9.85
C GLY A 609 -3.82 35.45 -10.93
N VAL A 610 -2.74 36.11 -10.52
CA VAL A 610 -1.56 36.34 -11.36
C VAL A 610 -0.29 36.00 -10.57
N PHE A 611 0.76 35.59 -11.27
CA PHE A 611 2.10 35.48 -10.71
C PHE A 611 3.12 36.09 -11.68
N SER A 612 4.28 36.50 -11.16
CA SER A 612 5.39 36.98 -11.97
C SER A 612 6.51 35.95 -11.97
N ALA A 613 6.94 35.50 -13.15
CA ALA A 613 8.21 34.79 -13.31
C ALA A 613 9.32 35.84 -13.40
N LEU A 614 10.34 35.71 -12.56
CA LEU A 614 11.49 36.60 -12.47
C LEU A 614 12.71 35.98 -13.17
#